data_AF-A0A9D8BLW0-F1
#
_entry.id   AF-A0A9D8BLW0-F1
#
_cell.length_a   1.000
_cell.length_b   1.000
_cell.length_c   1.000
_cell.angle_alpha   90.00
_cell.angle_beta   90.00
_cell.angle_gamma   90.00
#
_symmetry.space_group_name_H-M   'P 1'
#
loop_
_entity.id
_entity.type
_entity.pdbx_description
1 polymer ?
#
loop_
_entity_poly.entity_id
_entity_poly.type
_entity_poly.pdbx_seq_one_letter_code
_entity_poly.pdbx_strand_id
1 'polypeptide(L)'
;MAIEPVKIPQNVYVEDRIIGPITMRQLMLVMLSGGVSYAIWALMQSAGAVGLAYTIVAWFPVVIGGAFAFLKVNGISLFRIILLQMEKLEKPSTRLWTPHRGIYINITTTSNVQAHKNPDIAMKRKSHEQTRLEELSEVLDMGPAEKAAAEAAEDDIDPVEALIKKQEAEAAAAKPLPVNPERIRADAKQTPATVDGIAATEMRTAQPASPLFRDILPPPASHA
;
A
#
# COMPACT_ATOMS: atom_id res chain seq x y z
N MET A 1 -10.76 -31.86 -3.70
CA MET A 1 -9.98 -32.42 -2.57
C MET A 1 -10.06 -31.44 -1.43
N ALA A 2 -10.57 -31.86 -0.27
CA ALA A 2 -10.49 -31.06 0.95
C ALA A 2 -9.01 -30.99 1.36
N ILE A 3 -8.47 -29.79 1.53
CA ILE A 3 -7.10 -29.59 1.97
C ILE A 3 -7.11 -29.80 3.48
N GLU A 4 -6.54 -30.91 3.95
CA GLU A 4 -6.40 -31.12 5.39
C GLU A 4 -5.42 -30.09 5.96
N PRO A 5 -5.73 -29.48 7.12
CA PRO A 5 -4.88 -28.48 7.74
C PRO A 5 -3.54 -29.11 8.14
N VAL A 6 -2.44 -28.59 7.58
CA VAL A 6 -1.09 -29.01 7.91
C VAL A 6 -0.81 -28.73 9.38
N LYS A 7 -0.52 -29.78 10.14
CA LYS A 7 -0.23 -29.67 11.58
C LYS A 7 1.18 -29.11 11.77
N ILE A 8 1.25 -27.83 12.13
CA ILE A 8 2.53 -27.15 12.39
C ILE A 8 3.04 -27.61 13.76
N PRO A 9 4.28 -28.13 13.86
CA PRO A 9 4.87 -28.49 15.14
C PRO A 9 4.99 -27.25 16.04
N GLN A 10 4.56 -27.37 17.30
CA GLN A 10 4.46 -26.25 18.23
C GLN A 10 5.82 -25.73 18.73
N ASN A 11 6.91 -26.48 18.52
CA ASN A 11 8.23 -26.20 19.07
C ASN A 11 9.21 -25.55 18.08
N VAL A 12 8.73 -24.95 16.99
CA VAL A 12 9.60 -24.35 15.96
C VAL A 12 10.39 -23.11 16.43
N TYR A 13 10.00 -22.49 17.55
CA TYR A 13 10.60 -21.24 18.03
C TYR A 13 11.50 -21.39 19.27
N VAL A 14 11.79 -22.62 19.71
CA VAL A 14 12.66 -22.84 20.86
C VAL A 14 14.12 -22.96 20.40
N GLU A 15 14.97 -22.12 20.98
CA GLU A 15 16.42 -22.19 20.76
C GLU A 15 16.96 -23.56 21.20
N ASP A 16 17.90 -24.11 20.42
CA ASP A 16 18.53 -25.38 20.73
C ASP A 16 19.34 -25.30 22.05
N ARG A 17 19.13 -26.28 22.91
CA ARG A 17 19.73 -26.36 24.26
C ARG A 17 20.72 -27.50 24.28
N ILE A 18 21.98 -27.19 24.57
CA ILE A 18 23.05 -28.19 24.54
C ILE A 18 23.16 -28.90 25.89
N ILE A 19 23.26 -28.13 26.98
CA ILE A 19 23.49 -28.66 28.33
C ILE A 19 22.36 -28.18 29.23
N GLY A 20 21.34 -29.03 29.40
CA GLY A 20 20.19 -28.75 30.26
C GLY A 20 19.45 -27.45 29.85
N PRO A 21 19.41 -26.42 30.70
CA PRO A 21 18.73 -25.15 30.39
C PRO A 21 19.59 -24.16 29.57
N ILE A 22 20.84 -24.47 29.25
CA ILE A 22 21.79 -23.55 28.60
C ILE A 22 21.72 -23.69 27.08
N THR A 23 21.56 -22.55 26.38
CA THR A 23 21.55 -22.50 24.91
C THR A 23 22.97 -22.46 24.32
N MET A 24 23.12 -22.86 23.06
CA MET A 24 24.41 -22.84 22.35
C MET A 24 25.08 -21.45 22.40
N ARG A 25 24.27 -20.41 22.22
CA ARG A 25 24.73 -19.01 22.30
C ARG A 25 25.26 -18.65 23.69
N GLN A 26 24.56 -19.05 24.74
CA GLN A 26 24.96 -18.77 26.12
C GLN A 26 26.29 -19.44 26.46
N LEU A 27 26.44 -20.71 26.06
CA LEU A 27 27.69 -21.45 26.22
C LEU A 27 28.86 -20.74 25.51
N MET A 28 28.66 -20.33 24.27
CA MET A 28 29.70 -19.63 23.49
C MET A 28 30.09 -18.29 24.14
N LEU A 29 29.12 -17.52 24.65
CA LEU A 29 29.39 -16.25 25.34
C LEU A 29 30.20 -16.46 26.63
N VAL A 30 29.85 -17.47 27.44
CA VAL A 30 30.58 -17.78 28.67
C VAL A 30 31.99 -18.30 28.36
N MET A 31 32.15 -19.14 27.34
CA MET A 31 33.47 -19.63 26.91
C MET A 31 34.35 -18.49 26.40
N LEU A 32 33.80 -17.59 25.57
CA LEU A 32 34.56 -16.47 25.03
C LEU A 32 34.97 -15.48 26.13
N SER A 33 34.03 -15.08 26.99
CA SER A 33 34.33 -14.16 28.09
C SER A 33 35.28 -14.80 29.12
N GLY A 34 35.09 -16.08 29.43
CA GLY A 34 36.00 -16.90 30.24
C GLY A 34 37.41 -16.96 29.68
N GLY A 35 37.54 -17.27 28.40
CA GLY A 35 38.83 -17.31 27.70
C GLY A 35 39.53 -15.94 27.72
N VAL A 36 38.79 -14.86 27.46
CA VAL A 36 39.34 -13.49 27.51
C VAL A 36 39.77 -13.11 28.92
N SER A 37 38.96 -13.37 29.95
CA SER A 37 39.34 -13.11 31.34
C SER A 37 40.57 -13.91 31.77
N TYR A 38 40.64 -15.18 31.39
CA TYR A 38 41.81 -16.01 31.68
C TYR A 38 43.06 -15.50 30.97
N ALA A 39 42.94 -15.08 29.71
CA ALA A 39 44.05 -14.48 28.97
C ALA A 39 44.55 -13.20 29.65
N ILE A 40 43.65 -12.31 30.09
CA ILE A 40 44.00 -11.09 30.82
C ILE A 40 44.70 -11.44 32.14
N TRP A 41 44.17 -12.40 32.89
CA TRP A 41 44.77 -12.85 34.14
C TRP A 41 46.18 -13.43 33.93
N ALA A 42 46.36 -14.29 32.92
CA ALA A 42 47.64 -14.89 32.60
C ALA A 42 48.69 -13.84 32.19
N LEU A 43 48.29 -12.84 31.39
CA LEU A 43 49.14 -11.71 31.01
C LEU A 43 49.56 -10.89 32.24
N MET A 44 48.62 -10.56 33.13
CA MET A 44 48.91 -9.79 34.33
C MET A 44 49.78 -10.56 35.33
N GLN A 45 49.58 -11.86 35.46
CA GLN A 45 50.43 -12.73 36.28
C GLN A 45 51.87 -12.74 35.73
N SER A 46 52.03 -12.83 34.42
CA SER A 46 53.37 -12.79 33.77
C SER A 46 54.07 -11.44 33.92
N ALA A 47 53.30 -10.35 34.01
CA ALA A 47 53.80 -9.00 34.23
C ALA A 47 54.13 -8.70 35.71
N GLY A 48 53.93 -9.64 36.62
CA GLY A 48 54.14 -9.45 38.07
C GLY A 48 53.08 -8.60 38.76
N ALA A 49 51.97 -8.28 38.09
CA ALA A 49 50.87 -7.51 38.64
C ALA A 49 49.93 -8.42 39.47
N VAL A 50 50.40 -8.80 40.66
CA VAL A 50 49.67 -9.70 41.56
C VAL A 50 49.06 -8.89 42.71
N GLY A 51 47.74 -8.67 42.66
CA GLY A 51 47.02 -7.93 43.69
C GLY A 51 45.51 -8.05 43.52
N LEU A 52 44.76 -7.83 44.60
CA LEU A 52 43.31 -8.03 44.61
C LEU A 52 42.60 -7.15 43.55
N ALA A 53 43.01 -5.89 43.40
CA ALA A 53 42.46 -4.98 42.39
C ALA A 53 42.66 -5.52 40.96
N TYR A 54 43.86 -6.06 40.69
CA TYR A 54 44.22 -6.65 39.41
C TYR A 54 43.39 -7.91 39.11
N THR A 55 43.16 -8.75 40.12
CA THR A 55 42.30 -9.93 39.99
C THR A 55 40.86 -9.53 39.64
N ILE A 56 40.29 -8.51 40.30
CA ILE A 56 38.93 -8.03 39.99
C ILE A 56 38.83 -7.59 38.52
N VAL A 57 39.80 -6.81 38.04
CA VAL A 57 39.82 -6.33 36.66
C VAL A 57 39.92 -7.50 35.66
N ALA A 58 40.73 -8.51 35.96
CA ALA A 58 40.90 -9.66 35.08
C ALA A 58 39.62 -10.51 34.95
N TRP A 59 38.84 -10.65 36.01
CA TRP A 59 37.59 -11.42 36.01
C TRP A 59 36.34 -10.62 35.62
N PHE A 60 36.46 -9.30 35.49
CA PHE A 60 35.36 -8.43 35.11
C PHE A 60 34.70 -8.79 33.76
N PRO A 61 35.44 -9.15 32.69
CA PRO A 61 34.84 -9.59 31.42
C PRO A 61 33.92 -10.82 31.55
N VAL A 62 34.24 -11.79 32.41
CA VAL A 62 33.37 -12.96 32.68
C VAL A 62 32.06 -12.54 33.32
N VAL A 63 32.09 -11.60 34.26
CA VAL A 63 30.87 -11.10 34.92
C VAL A 63 29.96 -10.43 33.89
N ILE A 64 30.54 -9.59 33.02
CA ILE A 64 29.80 -8.97 31.91
C ILE A 64 29.28 -10.05 30.96
N GLY A 65 30.13 -10.96 30.50
CA GLY A 65 29.74 -12.04 29.58
C GLY A 65 28.61 -12.91 30.12
N GLY A 66 28.65 -13.22 31.42
CA GLY A 66 27.59 -13.92 32.12
C GLY A 66 26.29 -13.12 32.17
N ALA A 67 26.35 -11.81 32.42
CA ALA A 67 25.17 -10.94 32.34
C ALA A 67 24.56 -10.93 30.93
N PHE A 68 25.39 -10.85 29.87
CA PHE A 68 24.89 -10.93 28.49
C PHE A 68 24.30 -12.30 28.13
N ALA A 69 24.80 -13.39 28.72
CA ALA A 69 24.31 -14.74 28.47
C ALA A 69 22.98 -15.02 29.20
N PHE A 70 22.88 -14.67 30.49
CA PHE A 70 21.78 -15.12 31.35
C PHE A 70 20.77 -14.03 31.71
N LEU A 71 21.15 -12.74 31.68
CA LEU A 71 20.25 -11.69 32.11
C LEU A 71 19.16 -11.45 31.05
N LYS A 72 17.92 -11.68 31.47
CA LYS A 72 16.72 -11.39 30.69
C LYS A 72 15.83 -10.46 31.51
N VAL A 73 15.43 -9.34 30.92
CA VAL A 73 14.47 -8.40 31.53
C VAL A 73 13.16 -8.53 30.77
N ASN A 74 12.08 -8.89 31.46
CA ASN A 74 10.75 -9.09 30.86
C ASN A 74 10.75 -10.05 29.66
N GLY A 75 11.55 -11.12 29.72
CA GLY A 75 11.65 -12.12 28.65
C GLY A 75 12.55 -11.72 27.47
N ILE A 76 13.14 -10.52 27.47
CA ILE A 76 14.04 -10.04 26.43
C ILE A 76 15.49 -10.15 26.94
N SER A 77 16.40 -10.67 26.10
CA SER A 77 17.83 -10.75 26.47
C SER A 77 18.47 -9.37 26.57
N LEU A 78 19.41 -9.20 27.49
CA LEU A 78 20.15 -7.95 27.68
C LEU A 78 20.79 -7.44 26.39
N PHE A 79 21.36 -8.33 25.57
CA PHE A 79 21.90 -7.97 24.26
C PHE A 79 20.85 -7.30 23.37
N ARG A 80 19.63 -7.85 23.31
CA ARG A 80 18.56 -7.29 22.49
C ARG A 80 18.05 -5.97 23.06
N ILE A 81 18.02 -5.81 24.38
CA ILE A 81 17.68 -4.53 25.02
C ILE A 81 18.66 -3.45 24.61
N ILE A 82 19.97 -3.74 24.62
CA ILE A 82 20.99 -2.78 24.19
C ILE A 82 20.80 -2.40 22.72
N LEU A 83 20.56 -3.38 21.84
CA LEU A 83 20.27 -3.09 20.43
C LEU A 83 19.02 -2.22 20.25
N LEU A 84 17.94 -2.51 20.99
CA LEU A 84 16.72 -1.70 20.96
C LEU A 84 16.97 -0.29 21.49
N GLN A 85 17.82 -0.14 22.50
CA GLN A 85 18.21 1.16 23.01
C GLN A 85 19.05 1.93 22.00
N MET A 86 19.97 1.28 21.29
CA MET A 86 20.72 1.88 20.19
C MET A 86 19.79 2.31 19.04
N GLU A 87 18.86 1.44 18.65
CA GLU A 87 17.85 1.73 17.62
C GLU A 87 16.96 2.91 18.02
N LYS A 88 16.61 3.03 19.31
CA LYS A 88 15.85 4.15 19.84
C LYS A 88 16.61 5.48 19.74
N LEU A 89 17.94 5.48 19.82
CA LEU A 89 18.74 6.71 19.67
C LEU A 89 18.69 7.24 18.23
N GLU A 90 18.62 6.36 17.25
CA GLU A 90 18.52 6.72 15.84
C GLU A 90 17.09 7.13 15.45
N LYS A 91 16.08 6.47 16.02
CA LYS A 91 14.68 6.71 15.66
C LYS A 91 14.09 7.91 16.41
N PRO A 92 13.32 8.79 15.73
CA PRO A 92 12.67 9.91 16.40
C PRO A 92 11.66 9.42 17.44
N SER A 93 11.70 10.02 18.64
CA SER A 93 10.77 9.67 19.74
C SER A 93 9.33 10.07 19.44
N THR A 94 9.12 11.05 18.56
CA THR A 94 7.81 11.50 18.11
C THR A 94 7.57 10.99 16.69
N ARG A 95 6.52 10.17 16.53
CA ARG A 95 6.04 9.75 15.22
C ARG A 95 4.89 10.67 14.83
N LEU A 96 5.12 11.52 13.85
CA LEU A 96 4.06 12.30 13.23
C LEU A 96 3.41 11.46 12.15
N TRP A 97 2.09 11.34 12.19
CA TRP A 97 1.35 10.78 11.06
C TRP A 97 1.29 11.86 9.98
N THR A 98 2.08 11.67 8.92
CA THR A 98 1.96 12.48 7.71
C THR A 98 1.34 11.61 6.62
N PRO A 99 0.37 12.12 5.85
CA PRO A 99 -0.09 11.43 4.66
C PRO A 99 1.12 11.32 3.73
N HIS A 100 1.68 10.11 3.67
CA HIS A 100 2.76 9.84 2.73
C HIS A 100 2.17 10.06 1.35
N ARG A 101 2.67 11.05 0.61
CA ARG A 101 2.45 11.08 -0.83
C ARG A 101 3.03 9.77 -1.33
N GLY A 102 2.16 8.84 -1.71
CA GLY A 102 2.54 7.50 -2.08
C GLY A 102 3.65 7.53 -3.13
N ILE A 103 4.44 6.47 -3.20
CA ILE A 103 5.44 6.32 -4.25
C ILE A 103 4.69 6.41 -5.60
N TYR A 104 4.85 7.52 -6.32
CA TYR A 104 4.31 7.65 -7.67
C TYR A 104 5.17 6.81 -8.59
N ILE A 105 4.83 5.54 -8.73
CA ILE A 105 5.43 4.66 -9.72
C ILE A 105 4.81 5.08 -11.06
N ASN A 106 5.49 5.93 -11.81
CA ASN A 106 5.15 6.14 -13.21
C ASN A 106 5.60 4.88 -13.97
N ILE A 107 4.67 3.94 -14.15
CA ILE A 107 4.91 2.74 -14.95
C ILE A 107 4.97 3.20 -16.40
N THR A 108 6.14 3.67 -16.85
CA THR A 108 6.38 3.89 -18.26
C THR A 108 6.55 2.52 -18.90
N THR A 109 5.44 1.91 -19.30
CA THR A 109 5.47 0.77 -20.21
C THR A 109 6.02 1.28 -21.54
N THR A 110 7.34 1.21 -21.73
CA THR A 110 7.92 1.29 -23.07
C THR A 110 7.53 -0.01 -23.76
N SER A 111 6.29 -0.08 -24.24
CA SER A 111 5.88 -1.15 -25.13
C SER A 111 6.73 -0.97 -26.38
N ASN A 112 7.77 -1.79 -26.53
CA ASN A 112 8.51 -1.89 -27.77
C ASN A 112 7.59 -2.56 -28.80
N VAL A 113 6.61 -1.80 -29.31
CA VAL A 113 5.67 -2.20 -30.37
C VAL A 113 6.34 -2.04 -31.75
N GLN A 114 7.67 -2.04 -31.81
CA GLN A 114 8.40 -2.04 -33.08
C GLN A 114 8.96 -3.43 -33.43
N ALA A 115 8.75 -4.45 -32.61
CA ALA A 115 9.38 -5.74 -32.85
C ALA A 115 8.82 -6.50 -34.08
N HIS A 116 7.54 -6.39 -34.46
CA HIS A 116 7.03 -7.09 -35.65
C HIS A 116 5.82 -6.39 -36.30
N LYS A 117 6.00 -5.17 -36.83
CA LYS A 117 5.01 -4.63 -37.78
C LYS A 117 5.46 -4.95 -39.19
N ASN A 118 5.06 -6.12 -39.69
CA ASN A 118 5.25 -6.45 -41.10
C ASN A 118 4.52 -5.38 -41.94
N PRO A 119 5.21 -4.59 -42.79
CA PRO A 119 4.61 -3.47 -43.51
C PRO A 119 3.44 -3.90 -44.40
N ASP A 120 3.47 -5.14 -44.90
CA ASP A 120 2.45 -5.69 -45.79
C ASP A 120 1.10 -5.91 -45.08
N ILE A 121 1.15 -6.35 -43.81
CA ILE A 121 -0.04 -6.55 -42.97
C ILE A 121 -0.67 -5.20 -42.61
N ALA A 122 0.15 -4.18 -42.37
CA ALA A 122 -0.32 -2.83 -42.07
C ALA A 122 -0.97 -2.15 -43.29
N MET A 123 -0.43 -2.38 -44.49
CA MET A 123 -0.98 -1.85 -45.74
C MET A 123 -2.32 -2.51 -46.07
N LYS A 124 -2.41 -3.84 -45.93
CA LYS A 124 -3.67 -4.59 -46.15
C LYS A 124 -4.77 -4.20 -45.16
N ARG A 125 -4.42 -3.95 -43.89
CA ARG A 125 -5.40 -3.48 -42.90
C ARG A 125 -5.92 -2.08 -43.22
N LYS A 126 -5.05 -1.16 -43.61
CA LYS A 126 -5.44 0.20 -44.02
C LYS A 126 -6.35 0.19 -45.26
N SER A 127 -6.07 -0.64 -46.25
CA SER A 127 -6.93 -0.74 -47.44
C SER A 127 -8.32 -1.28 -47.08
N HIS A 128 -8.42 -2.31 -46.24
CA HIS A 128 -9.72 -2.82 -45.77
C HIS A 128 -10.48 -1.81 -44.90
N GLU A 129 -9.78 -1.03 -44.08
CA GLU A 129 -10.40 0.05 -43.29
C GLU A 129 -10.91 1.17 -44.19
N GLN A 130 -10.18 1.53 -45.26
CA GLN A 130 -10.66 2.51 -46.24
C GLN A 130 -11.91 2.03 -46.98
N THR A 131 -11.93 0.78 -47.48
CA THR A 131 -13.11 0.23 -48.17
C THR A 131 -14.33 0.19 -47.26
N ARG A 132 -14.18 -0.21 -45.99
CA ARG A 132 -15.30 -0.26 -45.04
C ARG A 132 -15.82 1.13 -44.66
N LEU A 133 -14.94 2.12 -44.56
CA LEU A 133 -15.36 3.50 -44.30
C LEU A 133 -16.09 4.09 -45.51
N GLU A 134 -15.67 3.71 -46.72
CA GLU A 134 -16.32 4.10 -47.97
C GLU A 134 -17.71 3.47 -48.09
N GLU A 135 -17.86 2.18 -47.79
CA GLU A 135 -19.17 1.49 -47.69
C GLU A 135 -20.09 2.15 -46.65
N LEU A 136 -19.56 2.53 -45.49
CA LEU A 136 -20.34 3.20 -44.44
C LEU A 136 -20.69 4.64 -44.81
N SER A 137 -19.83 5.35 -45.54
CA SER A 137 -20.13 6.68 -46.09
C SER A 137 -21.24 6.57 -47.13
N GLU A 138 -21.16 5.58 -48.02
CA GLU A 138 -22.18 5.33 -49.04
C GLU A 138 -23.54 5.03 -48.40
N VAL A 139 -23.59 4.21 -47.35
CA VAL A 139 -24.82 3.94 -46.59
C VAL A 139 -25.34 5.16 -45.83
N LEU A 140 -24.46 6.08 -45.43
CA LEU A 140 -24.83 7.32 -44.72
C LEU A 140 -25.30 8.42 -45.69
N ASP A 141 -24.67 8.50 -46.86
CA ASP A 141 -24.99 9.42 -47.94
C ASP A 141 -26.30 9.00 -48.64
N MET A 142 -26.62 7.69 -48.64
CA MET A 142 -27.96 7.20 -48.95
C MET A 142 -28.96 7.70 -47.90
N GLY A 143 -29.72 8.74 -48.27
CA GLY A 143 -30.74 9.32 -47.41
C GLY A 143 -31.87 8.32 -47.08
N PRO A 144 -32.64 8.54 -45.99
CA PRO A 144 -33.69 7.62 -45.55
C PRO A 144 -34.73 7.27 -46.62
N ALA A 145 -35.01 8.20 -47.55
CA ALA A 145 -35.94 8.01 -48.65
C ALA A 145 -35.39 7.11 -49.77
N GLU A 146 -34.08 7.19 -50.06
CA GLU A 146 -33.43 6.37 -51.09
C GLU A 146 -33.14 4.95 -50.57
N LYS A 147 -32.77 4.82 -49.29
CA LYS A 147 -32.61 3.52 -48.64
C LYS A 147 -33.94 2.74 -48.57
N ALA A 148 -35.03 3.43 -48.23
CA ALA A 148 -36.37 2.85 -48.26
C ALA A 148 -36.84 2.52 -49.68
N ALA A 149 -36.44 3.30 -50.70
CA ALA A 149 -36.76 3.02 -52.10
C ALA A 149 -35.94 1.87 -52.70
N ALA A 150 -34.68 1.69 -52.28
CA ALA A 150 -33.82 0.58 -52.68
C ALA A 150 -34.25 -0.74 -52.03
N GLU A 151 -34.59 -0.73 -50.73
CA GLU A 151 -35.17 -1.88 -50.02
C GLU A 151 -36.59 -2.23 -50.57
N ALA A 152 -37.39 -1.23 -50.97
CA ALA A 152 -38.71 -1.42 -51.60
C ALA A 152 -38.64 -2.00 -53.02
N ALA A 153 -37.55 -1.75 -53.76
CA ALA A 153 -37.36 -2.27 -55.13
C ALA A 153 -36.88 -3.74 -55.16
N GLU A 154 -36.30 -4.24 -54.06
CA GLU A 154 -35.97 -5.67 -53.91
C GLU A 154 -37.16 -6.50 -53.41
N ASP A 155 -38.08 -5.89 -52.63
CA ASP A 155 -39.20 -6.60 -51.98
C ASP A 155 -40.60 -6.30 -52.59
N ASP A 156 -40.71 -5.49 -53.66
CA ASP A 156 -41.98 -5.10 -54.33
C ASP A 156 -43.07 -4.58 -53.36
N ILE A 157 -42.73 -3.68 -52.42
CA ILE A 157 -43.69 -3.10 -51.45
C ILE A 157 -43.49 -1.58 -51.30
N ASP A 158 -44.60 -0.83 -51.21
CA ASP A 158 -44.62 0.63 -51.11
C ASP A 158 -43.80 1.19 -49.91
N PRO A 159 -42.96 2.23 -50.12
CA PRO A 159 -41.96 2.69 -49.15
C PRO A 159 -42.56 3.32 -47.87
N VAL A 160 -43.82 3.76 -47.91
CA VAL A 160 -44.52 4.33 -46.75
C VAL A 160 -44.97 3.24 -45.78
N GLU A 161 -45.35 2.07 -46.30
CA GLU A 161 -45.88 0.96 -45.49
C GLU A 161 -44.75 0.23 -44.74
N ALA A 162 -43.55 0.16 -45.33
CA ALA A 162 -42.35 -0.38 -44.68
C ALA A 162 -41.88 0.47 -43.48
N LEU A 163 -41.97 1.79 -43.57
CA LEU A 163 -41.60 2.71 -42.48
C LEU A 163 -42.53 2.58 -41.26
N ILE A 164 -43.83 2.43 -41.51
CA ILE A 164 -44.84 2.25 -40.45
C ILE A 164 -44.59 0.91 -39.73
N LYS A 165 -44.39 -0.17 -40.49
CA LYS A 165 -44.10 -1.50 -39.92
C LYS A 165 -42.83 -1.53 -39.07
N LYS A 166 -41.79 -0.79 -39.47
CA LYS A 166 -40.51 -0.72 -38.76
C LYS A 166 -40.65 0.05 -37.44
N GLN A 167 -41.40 1.15 -37.44
CA GLN A 167 -41.69 1.93 -36.23
C GLN A 167 -42.58 1.16 -35.25
N GLU A 168 -43.57 0.40 -35.75
CA GLU A 168 -44.43 -0.44 -34.92
C GLU A 168 -43.66 -1.62 -34.30
N ALA A 169 -42.71 -2.22 -35.04
CA ALA A 169 -41.86 -3.29 -34.52
C ALA A 169 -40.89 -2.80 -33.43
N GLU A 170 -40.34 -1.59 -33.57
CA GLU A 170 -39.45 -0.98 -32.55
C GLU A 170 -40.22 -0.57 -31.29
N ALA A 171 -41.45 -0.06 -31.44
CA ALA A 171 -42.33 0.27 -30.31
C ALA A 171 -42.84 -0.98 -29.58
N ALA A 172 -43.11 -2.07 -30.31
CA ALA A 172 -43.53 -3.35 -29.72
C ALA A 172 -42.38 -4.10 -29.01
N ALA A 173 -41.13 -3.86 -29.40
CA ALA A 173 -39.94 -4.47 -28.79
C ALA A 173 -39.43 -3.75 -27.52
N ALA A 174 -40.02 -2.60 -27.15
CA ALA A 174 -39.65 -1.85 -25.97
C ALA A 174 -40.10 -2.57 -24.67
N LYS A 175 -39.18 -3.32 -24.07
CA LYS A 175 -39.37 -3.98 -22.75
C LYS A 175 -39.65 -2.91 -21.67
N PRO A 176 -40.64 -3.11 -20.79
CA PRO A 176 -40.94 -2.11 -19.76
C PRO A 176 -39.72 -1.88 -18.86
N LEU A 177 -39.36 -0.61 -18.65
CA LEU A 177 -38.24 -0.23 -17.80
C LEU A 177 -38.47 -0.78 -16.38
N PRO A 178 -37.46 -1.39 -15.73
CA PRO A 178 -37.63 -2.11 -14.46
C PRO A 178 -37.88 -1.19 -13.25
N VAL A 179 -37.98 0.13 -13.43
CA VAL A 179 -38.05 1.10 -12.34
C VAL A 179 -39.27 1.99 -12.51
N ASN A 180 -40.17 1.95 -11.52
CA ASN A 180 -41.31 2.86 -11.42
C ASN A 180 -40.80 4.27 -11.04
N PRO A 181 -40.91 5.28 -11.91
CA PRO A 181 -40.37 6.62 -11.68
C PRO A 181 -41.07 7.35 -10.52
N GLU A 182 -42.31 6.98 -10.20
CA GLU A 182 -43.09 7.56 -9.10
C GLU A 182 -42.51 7.25 -7.71
N ARG A 183 -41.68 6.21 -7.60
CA ARG A 183 -41.03 5.78 -6.35
C ARG A 183 -39.76 6.58 -6.01
N ILE A 184 -39.28 7.41 -6.92
CA ILE A 184 -38.07 8.22 -6.73
C ILE A 184 -38.52 9.64 -6.39
N ARG A 185 -38.52 9.98 -5.09
CA ARG A 185 -38.60 11.37 -4.63
C ARG A 185 -37.30 11.72 -3.93
N ALA A 186 -36.62 12.75 -4.42
CA ALA A 186 -35.47 13.32 -3.74
C ALA A 186 -35.98 14.20 -2.59
N ASP A 187 -35.60 13.90 -1.36
CA ASP A 187 -35.91 14.75 -0.21
C ASP A 187 -35.22 16.12 -0.40
N ALA A 188 -35.98 17.18 -0.16
CA ALA A 188 -35.46 18.54 -0.20
C ALA A 188 -34.38 18.70 0.87
N LYS A 189 -33.20 19.14 0.42
CA LYS A 189 -31.97 19.33 1.19
C LYS A 189 -32.27 20.06 2.50
N GLN A 190 -32.32 19.32 3.62
CA GLN A 190 -32.22 19.93 4.94
C GLN A 190 -30.85 20.63 5.02
N THR A 191 -30.87 21.83 5.58
CA THR A 191 -29.80 22.80 5.88
C THR A 191 -28.40 22.19 5.84
N PRO A 192 -27.39 22.82 5.20
CA PRO A 192 -26.06 22.23 5.08
C PRO A 192 -25.49 21.93 6.45
N ALA A 193 -25.55 20.66 6.84
CA ALA A 193 -24.75 20.12 7.92
C ALA A 193 -23.30 20.37 7.53
N THR A 194 -22.66 21.30 8.23
CA THR A 194 -21.21 21.46 8.17
C THR A 194 -20.60 20.13 8.57
N VAL A 195 -19.64 19.69 7.76
CA VAL A 195 -19.06 18.34 7.78
C VAL A 195 -18.43 17.97 9.14
N ASP A 196 -18.27 18.93 10.06
CA ASP A 196 -17.62 18.73 11.36
C ASP A 196 -18.49 19.04 12.61
N GLY A 197 -19.80 19.23 12.50
CA GLY A 197 -20.68 19.27 13.69
C GLY A 197 -20.42 20.39 14.71
N ILE A 198 -19.69 21.45 14.33
CA ILE A 198 -19.43 22.60 15.21
C ILE A 198 -20.57 23.60 15.06
N ALA A 199 -21.41 23.70 16.09
CA ALA A 199 -22.36 24.80 16.23
C ALA A 199 -21.56 26.11 16.42
N ALA A 200 -21.95 27.15 15.67
CA ALA A 200 -21.37 28.49 15.79
C ALA A 200 -21.56 28.99 17.23
N THR A 201 -20.52 28.85 18.04
CA THR A 201 -20.49 29.34 19.42
C THR A 201 -20.20 30.83 19.38
N GLU A 202 -21.04 31.60 20.06
CA GLU A 202 -20.99 33.05 20.16
C GLU A 202 -19.59 33.59 20.48
N MET A 203 -19.24 34.71 19.83
CA MET A 203 -17.95 35.40 19.96
C MET A 203 -17.66 35.76 21.42
N ARG A 204 -16.80 34.99 22.07
CA ARG A 204 -16.20 35.37 23.35
C ARG A 204 -14.94 36.19 23.08
N THR A 205 -14.96 37.42 23.57
CA THR A 205 -13.93 38.44 23.48
C THR A 205 -12.52 37.91 23.77
N ALA A 206 -11.57 38.33 22.93
CA ALA A 206 -10.18 37.90 22.91
C ALA A 206 -9.46 38.09 24.25
N GLN A 207 -8.92 36.99 24.78
CA GLN A 207 -7.86 36.99 25.79
C GLN A 207 -6.50 36.77 25.10
N PRO A 208 -5.41 37.43 25.55
CA PRO A 208 -4.12 37.37 24.88
C PRO A 208 -3.48 35.99 25.00
N ALA A 209 -2.95 35.51 23.88
CA ALA A 209 -2.45 34.17 23.66
C ALA A 209 -1.34 33.74 24.64
N SER A 210 -1.48 32.54 25.19
CA SER A 210 -0.39 31.81 25.82
C SER A 210 0.57 31.28 24.74
N PRO A 211 1.89 31.15 25.04
CA PRO A 211 2.93 30.87 24.05
C PRO A 211 2.83 29.48 23.39
N LEU A 212 1.93 28.61 23.86
CA LEU A 212 1.73 27.26 23.34
C LEU A 212 0.95 27.20 22.01
N PHE A 213 0.23 28.27 21.64
CA PHE A 213 -0.64 28.27 20.46
C PHE A 213 0.00 28.89 19.21
N ARG A 214 1.27 29.29 19.25
CA ARG A 214 1.95 29.96 18.12
C ARG A 214 2.24 29.02 16.95
N ASP A 215 2.35 27.72 17.19
CA ASP A 215 2.80 26.74 16.19
C ASP A 215 1.66 26.09 15.38
N ILE A 216 0.39 26.34 15.77
CA ILE A 216 -0.79 25.71 15.15
C ILE A 216 -1.42 26.63 14.08
N LEU A 217 -1.00 27.90 14.02
CA LEU A 217 -1.55 28.86 13.07
C LEU A 217 -0.65 28.96 11.83
N PRO A 218 -1.23 28.95 10.61
CA PRO A 218 -0.46 29.23 9.40
C PRO A 218 0.16 30.64 9.50
N PRO A 219 1.37 30.86 8.94
CA PRO A 219 2.01 32.16 8.97
C PRO A 219 1.09 33.21 8.31
N PRO A 220 0.98 34.43 8.88
CA PRO A 220 0.14 35.46 8.28
C PRO A 220 0.67 35.78 6.89
N ALA A 221 -0.22 35.75 5.89
CA ALA A 221 0.13 36.10 4.53
C ALA A 221 0.60 37.56 4.49
N SER A 222 1.90 37.77 4.31
CA SER A 222 2.46 39.09 4.02
C SER A 222 2.12 39.43 2.57
N HIS A 223 1.01 40.14 2.37
CA HIS A 223 0.78 40.84 1.12
C HIS A 223 1.71 42.06 1.09
N ALA A 224 2.68 42.02 0.18
CA ALA A 224 3.36 43.19 -0.37
C ALA A 224 2.79 43.46 -1.76
#